data_AF-A0A9D2DK86-F1
#
_entry.id   AF-A0A9D2DK86-F1
#
_cell.length_a   1.000
_cell.length_b   1.000
_cell.length_c   1.000
_cell.angle_alpha   90.00
_cell.angle_beta   90.00
_cell.angle_gamma   90.00
#
_symmetry.space_group_name_H-M   'P 1'
#
loop_
_entity.id
_entity.type
_entity.pdbx_description
1 polymer ?
#
loop_
_entity_poly.entity_id
_entity_poly.type
_entity_poly.pdbx_seq_one_letter_code
_entity_poly.pdbx_strand_id
1 'polypeptide(L)'
;MESDFADWVEREFRHPVPGEYRDFLFRDVAAAHVEPVTPLRAYLVTGDGDEYEVSEWFSAERIPDIYRCCRAEGLIAEQLLPIFDSCGCVAALDCDEGSSTYGSVLLQAPEGYFDDARQENVYEEPVLLARSFSDVLAALGETQQGEAPDLLLLGSDRTLGPSDLASFERELDVELPADYREFLLAHNGGTPARFLCTPTFMEVDPATREGHRQSVPIDHFLSLGEISELLVDNEDEPTFGPGRVPVACDQCGNLILLDVACGSGASIEGVQGVQFANHEVRGADGLFALSPLASSFGEFVRSLAPYGEDS
;
A
#
# COMPACT_ATOMS: atom_id res chain seq x y z
N MET A 1 -3.50 -26.05 -18.16
CA MET A 1 -2.81 -24.86 -17.62
C MET A 1 -1.45 -25.23 -17.05
N GLU A 2 -1.34 -25.96 -15.93
CA GLU A 2 -0.04 -26.40 -15.38
C GLU A 2 0.76 -27.29 -16.34
N SER A 3 0.10 -28.27 -16.96
CA SER A 3 0.73 -29.13 -17.99
C SER A 3 1.22 -28.34 -19.20
N ASP A 4 0.43 -27.37 -19.67
CA ASP A 4 0.74 -26.61 -20.89
C ASP A 4 1.91 -25.65 -20.67
N PHE A 5 2.01 -25.04 -19.48
CA PHE A 5 3.13 -24.21 -19.08
C PHE A 5 4.41 -25.04 -18.87
N ALA A 6 4.31 -26.17 -18.16
CA ALA A 6 5.44 -27.06 -17.94
C ALA A 6 6.02 -27.59 -19.27
N ASP A 7 5.15 -28.03 -20.18
CA ASP A 7 5.54 -28.48 -21.53
C ASP A 7 6.17 -27.35 -22.36
N TRP A 8 5.71 -26.11 -22.19
CA TRP A 8 6.31 -24.94 -22.83
C TRP A 8 7.70 -24.63 -22.27
N VAL A 9 7.85 -24.56 -20.94
CA VAL A 9 9.12 -24.30 -20.27
C VAL A 9 10.16 -25.35 -20.65
N GLU A 10 9.81 -26.64 -20.60
CA GLU A 10 10.74 -27.72 -20.94
C GLU A 10 11.19 -27.63 -22.41
N ARG A 11 10.29 -27.21 -23.31
CA ARG A 11 10.65 -26.98 -24.72
C ARG A 11 11.58 -25.78 -24.90
N GLU A 12 11.34 -24.70 -24.17
CA GLU A 12 12.05 -23.43 -24.36
C GLU A 12 13.43 -23.45 -23.67
N PHE A 13 13.47 -23.81 -22.39
CA PHE A 13 14.69 -23.76 -21.57
C PHE A 13 15.45 -25.08 -21.55
N ARG A 14 14.85 -26.19 -22.02
CA ARG A 14 15.41 -27.57 -21.99
C ARG A 14 15.68 -28.13 -20.60
N HIS A 15 15.39 -27.34 -19.57
CA HIS A 15 15.55 -27.63 -18.17
C HIS A 15 14.25 -27.25 -17.45
N PRO A 16 13.91 -27.94 -16.34
CA PRO A 16 12.78 -27.53 -15.54
C PRO A 16 13.06 -26.16 -14.89
N VAL A 17 12.02 -25.34 -14.75
CA VAL A 17 12.11 -24.18 -13.85
C VAL A 17 12.32 -24.62 -12.41
N PRO A 18 13.00 -23.79 -11.58
CA PRO A 18 13.11 -24.02 -10.15
C PRO A 18 11.78 -24.40 -9.51
N GLY A 19 11.77 -25.51 -8.77
CA GLY A 19 10.54 -26.09 -8.21
C GLY A 19 9.76 -25.12 -7.31
N GLU A 20 10.47 -24.25 -6.60
CA GLU A 20 9.92 -23.21 -5.73
C GLU A 20 9.03 -22.22 -6.50
N TYR A 21 9.47 -21.79 -7.68
CA TYR A 21 8.72 -20.87 -8.52
C TYR A 21 7.52 -21.55 -9.19
N ARG A 22 7.71 -22.81 -9.62
CA ARG A 22 6.62 -23.63 -10.16
C ARG A 22 5.52 -23.83 -9.11
N ASP A 23 5.89 -24.20 -7.90
CA ASP A 23 4.95 -24.45 -6.81
C ASP A 23 4.21 -23.15 -6.42
N PHE A 24 4.85 -21.99 -6.53
CA PHE A 24 4.21 -20.68 -6.37
C PHE A 24 3.20 -20.38 -7.48
N LEU A 25 3.59 -20.53 -8.76
CA LEU A 25 2.71 -20.26 -9.91
C LEU A 25 1.41 -21.07 -9.90
N PHE A 26 1.44 -22.28 -9.33
CA PHE A 26 0.28 -23.19 -9.32
C PHE A 26 -0.37 -23.38 -7.95
N ARG A 27 0.07 -22.62 -6.93
CA ARG A 27 -0.47 -22.72 -5.56
C ARG A 27 -1.99 -22.48 -5.49
N ASP A 28 -2.53 -21.60 -6.34
CA ASP A 28 -3.95 -21.25 -6.37
C ASP A 28 -4.82 -22.19 -7.22
N VAL A 29 -4.23 -23.04 -8.07
CA VAL A 29 -5.00 -23.96 -8.94
C VAL A 29 -5.53 -25.17 -8.15
N ALA A 30 -4.90 -25.53 -7.03
CA ALA A 30 -5.35 -26.62 -6.15
C ALA A 30 -6.40 -26.17 -5.11
N ALA A 31 -6.50 -24.87 -4.84
CA ALA A 31 -7.44 -24.26 -3.91
C ALA A 31 -8.57 -23.55 -4.67
N ALA A 32 -9.35 -24.30 -5.44
CA ALA A 32 -10.59 -23.79 -6.02
C ALA A 32 -11.55 -23.41 -4.88
N HIS A 33 -11.48 -22.16 -4.41
CA HIS A 33 -12.42 -21.32 -3.62
C HIS A 33 -11.74 -20.16 -2.86
N VAL A 34 -10.47 -19.85 -3.16
CA VAL A 34 -9.83 -18.62 -2.69
C VAL A 34 -9.35 -17.89 -3.94
N GLU A 35 -9.78 -16.64 -4.13
CA GLU A 35 -9.25 -15.77 -5.18
C GLU A 35 -7.73 -15.72 -5.08
N PRO A 36 -7.00 -15.65 -6.20
CA PRO A 36 -5.55 -15.65 -6.16
C PRO A 36 -5.07 -14.46 -5.34
N VAL A 37 -4.51 -14.74 -4.16
CA VAL A 37 -3.87 -13.74 -3.31
C VAL A 37 -2.50 -13.45 -3.92
N THR A 38 -2.50 -12.89 -5.13
CA THR A 38 -1.35 -12.15 -5.63
C THR A 38 -1.31 -10.86 -4.83
N PRO A 39 -0.28 -10.64 -3.98
CA PRO A 39 -0.25 -9.47 -3.12
C PRO A 39 -0.19 -8.21 -3.99
N LEU A 40 -1.11 -7.29 -3.75
CA LEU A 40 -1.06 -5.95 -4.30
C LEU A 40 0.16 -5.24 -3.69
N ARG A 41 1.16 -4.98 -4.54
CA ARG A 41 2.38 -4.20 -4.25
C ARG A 41 3.23 -4.77 -3.12
N ALA A 42 4.17 -5.61 -3.51
CA ALA A 42 5.14 -6.23 -2.61
C ALA A 42 6.51 -5.53 -2.81
N TYR A 43 7.18 -5.07 -1.75
CA TYR A 43 8.49 -4.44 -1.85
C TYR A 43 9.59 -5.45 -1.56
N LEU A 44 10.56 -5.55 -2.47
CA LEU A 44 11.74 -6.39 -2.32
C LEU A 44 12.90 -5.52 -1.88
N VAL A 45 13.39 -5.76 -0.67
CA VAL A 45 14.61 -5.13 -0.16
C VAL A 45 15.79 -6.06 -0.46
N THR A 46 16.76 -5.59 -1.24
CA THR A 46 17.97 -6.37 -1.52
C THR A 46 18.90 -6.40 -0.31
N GLY A 47 19.90 -7.29 -0.34
CA GLY A 47 20.92 -7.35 0.71
C GLY A 47 21.75 -6.06 0.87
N ASP A 48 21.74 -5.20 -0.15
CA ASP A 48 22.41 -3.89 -0.15
C ASP A 48 21.49 -2.74 0.33
N GLY A 49 20.21 -3.04 0.60
CA GLY A 49 19.22 -2.08 1.11
C GLY A 49 18.42 -1.34 0.04
N ASP A 50 18.53 -1.73 -1.23
CA ASP A 50 17.72 -1.15 -2.30
C ASP A 50 16.31 -1.75 -2.30
N GLU A 51 15.30 -0.91 -2.51
CA GLU A 51 13.88 -1.30 -2.48
C GLU A 51 13.29 -1.32 -3.90
N TYR A 52 12.65 -2.43 -4.26
CA TYR A 52 12.01 -2.63 -5.57
C TYR A 52 10.53 -2.97 -5.41
N GLU A 53 9.66 -2.19 -6.02
CA GLU A 53 8.20 -2.42 -6.00
C GLU A 53 7.81 -3.48 -7.03
N VAL A 54 7.25 -4.60 -6.58
CA VAL A 54 6.59 -5.57 -7.48
C VAL A 54 5.28 -4.95 -7.96
N SER A 55 5.29 -4.47 -9.21
CA SER A 55 4.17 -3.81 -9.87
C SER A 55 3.15 -4.80 -10.41
N GLU A 56 3.61 -5.92 -10.98
CA GLU A 56 2.75 -6.97 -11.52
C GLU A 56 3.43 -8.34 -11.49
N TRP A 57 2.77 -9.35 -10.92
CA TRP A 57 3.16 -10.74 -11.12
C TRP A 57 2.68 -11.28 -12.46
N PHE A 58 3.56 -11.94 -13.21
CA PHE A 58 3.17 -12.54 -14.48
C PHE A 58 2.51 -13.89 -14.27
N SER A 59 1.24 -14.01 -14.67
CA SER A 59 0.51 -15.28 -14.67
C SER A 59 1.14 -16.28 -15.65
N ALA A 60 1.05 -17.58 -15.35
CA ALA A 60 1.54 -18.66 -16.22
C ALA A 60 1.04 -18.58 -17.68
N GLU A 61 -0.17 -18.05 -17.90
CA GLU A 61 -0.74 -17.86 -19.24
C GLU A 61 -0.07 -16.74 -20.04
N ARG A 62 0.37 -15.67 -19.35
CA ARG A 62 0.96 -14.48 -19.98
C ARG A 62 2.47 -14.59 -20.17
N ILE A 63 3.15 -15.37 -19.31
CA ILE A 63 4.61 -15.53 -19.34
C ILE A 63 5.13 -15.88 -20.75
N PRO A 64 4.55 -16.82 -21.52
CA PRO A 64 5.07 -17.16 -22.85
C PRO A 64 5.07 -15.99 -23.85
N ASP A 65 4.03 -15.15 -23.81
CA ASP A 65 3.94 -13.99 -24.70
C ASP A 65 4.86 -12.85 -24.22
N ILE A 66 4.96 -12.62 -22.91
CA ILE A 66 5.89 -11.65 -22.31
C ILE A 66 7.33 -12.05 -22.63
N TYR A 67 7.70 -13.31 -22.42
CA TYR A 67 9.02 -13.85 -22.76
C TYR A 67 9.35 -13.60 -24.24
N ARG A 68 8.41 -13.90 -25.15
CA ARG A 68 8.61 -13.66 -26.59
C ARG A 68 8.86 -12.17 -26.88
N CYS A 69 8.11 -11.27 -26.28
CA CYS A 69 8.29 -9.83 -26.44
C CYS A 69 9.65 -9.36 -25.90
N CYS A 70 10.00 -9.73 -24.67
CA CYS A 70 11.28 -9.36 -24.06
C CYS A 70 12.48 -9.92 -24.85
N ARG A 71 12.38 -11.15 -25.38
CA ARG A 71 13.41 -11.74 -26.24
C ARG A 71 13.54 -11.03 -27.59
N ALA A 72 12.42 -10.66 -28.21
CA ALA A 72 12.42 -9.95 -29.49
C ALA A 72 13.05 -8.56 -29.38
N GLU A 73 12.84 -7.90 -28.24
CA GLU A 73 13.43 -6.59 -27.95
C GLU A 73 14.87 -6.66 -27.44
N GLY A 74 15.40 -7.86 -27.18
CA GLY A 74 16.74 -8.07 -26.60
C GLY A 74 16.83 -7.78 -25.10
N LEU A 75 15.71 -7.55 -24.42
CA LEU A 75 15.64 -7.14 -23.02
C LEU A 75 16.18 -8.23 -22.08
N ILE A 76 15.83 -9.49 -22.32
CA ILE A 76 16.27 -10.62 -21.48
C ILE A 76 17.05 -11.65 -22.29
N ALA A 77 17.99 -12.35 -21.66
CA ALA A 77 18.73 -13.46 -22.26
C ALA A 77 17.84 -14.72 -22.42
N GLU A 78 18.28 -15.70 -23.22
CA GLU A 78 17.50 -16.90 -23.56
C GLU A 78 17.10 -17.71 -22.33
N GLN A 79 17.99 -17.78 -21.36
CA GLN A 79 17.83 -18.54 -20.13
C GLN A 79 16.99 -17.83 -19.05
N LEU A 80 16.63 -16.56 -19.27
CA LEU A 80 15.93 -15.76 -18.27
C LEU A 80 14.42 -15.82 -18.49
N LEU A 81 13.70 -16.30 -17.49
CA LEU A 81 12.24 -16.38 -17.51
C LEU A 81 11.64 -15.17 -16.78
N PRO A 82 10.86 -14.30 -17.42
CA PRO A 82 10.26 -13.15 -16.74
C PRO A 82 9.24 -13.61 -15.71
N ILE A 83 9.30 -13.05 -14.50
CA ILE A 83 8.47 -13.46 -13.37
C ILE A 83 7.57 -12.34 -12.83
N PHE A 84 8.03 -11.09 -12.84
CA PHE A 84 7.22 -9.92 -12.47
C PHE A 84 7.81 -8.61 -13.05
N ASP A 85 6.99 -7.57 -13.11
CA ASP A 85 7.38 -6.20 -13.41
C ASP A 85 7.64 -5.40 -12.13
N SER A 86 8.63 -4.50 -12.16
CA SER A 86 8.94 -3.56 -11.10
C SER A 86 9.24 -2.18 -11.66
N CYS A 87 8.23 -1.30 -11.71
CA CYS A 87 8.35 0.09 -12.17
C CYS A 87 8.98 0.21 -13.57
N GLY A 88 8.65 -0.71 -14.48
CA GLY A 88 9.19 -0.75 -15.84
C GLY A 88 10.49 -1.55 -15.99
N CYS A 89 11.05 -2.08 -14.90
CA CYS A 89 12.08 -3.12 -14.92
C CYS A 89 11.43 -4.51 -14.95
N VAL A 90 12.10 -5.49 -15.59
CA VAL A 90 11.63 -6.87 -15.65
C VAL A 90 12.48 -7.73 -14.72
N ALA A 91 11.88 -8.31 -13.69
CA ALA A 91 12.53 -9.35 -12.91
C ALA A 91 12.41 -10.69 -13.65
N ALA A 92 13.53 -11.40 -13.75
CA ALA A 92 13.60 -12.67 -14.45
C ALA A 92 14.40 -13.71 -13.66
N LEU A 93 13.93 -14.96 -13.72
CA LEU A 93 14.51 -16.13 -13.08
C LEU A 93 15.49 -16.82 -14.02
N ASP A 94 16.71 -17.09 -13.56
CA ASP A 94 17.68 -17.87 -14.32
C ASP A 94 17.31 -19.35 -14.33
N CYS A 95 17.00 -19.87 -15.52
CA CYS A 95 16.57 -21.25 -15.75
C CYS A 95 17.66 -22.12 -16.40
N ASP A 96 18.90 -21.64 -16.54
CA ASP A 96 20.02 -22.46 -17.03
C ASP A 96 20.67 -23.24 -15.88
N GLU A 97 20.38 -24.54 -15.76
CA GLU A 97 20.99 -25.42 -14.74
C GLU A 97 22.53 -25.51 -14.84
N GLY A 98 23.12 -25.14 -15.99
CA GLY A 98 24.57 -25.06 -16.18
C GLY A 98 25.18 -23.78 -15.64
N SER A 99 24.38 -22.77 -15.32
CA SER A 99 24.80 -21.47 -14.84
C SER A 99 25.10 -21.49 -13.33
N SER A 100 26.10 -20.71 -12.90
CA SER A 100 26.35 -20.48 -11.47
C SER A 100 25.26 -19.66 -10.78
N THR A 101 24.38 -19.03 -11.56
CA THR A 101 23.24 -18.24 -11.08
C THR A 101 21.90 -18.94 -11.26
N TYR A 102 21.87 -20.23 -11.59
CA TYR A 102 20.62 -21.00 -11.69
C TYR A 102 19.72 -20.79 -10.47
N GLY A 103 18.45 -20.44 -10.73
CA GLY A 103 17.45 -20.17 -9.71
C GLY A 103 17.54 -18.79 -9.06
N SER A 104 18.56 -17.99 -9.38
CA SER A 104 18.64 -16.59 -8.96
C SER A 104 17.64 -15.73 -9.72
N VAL A 105 17.19 -14.66 -9.07
CA VAL A 105 16.33 -13.65 -9.67
C VAL A 105 17.18 -12.43 -10.00
N LEU A 106 17.13 -12.02 -11.26
CA LEU A 106 17.83 -10.87 -11.80
C LEU A 106 16.81 -9.79 -12.16
N LEU A 107 17.15 -8.53 -11.92
CA LEU A 107 16.37 -7.39 -12.36
C LEU A 107 17.01 -6.79 -13.61
N GLN A 108 16.26 -6.79 -14.70
CA GLN A 108 16.64 -6.13 -15.93
C GLN A 108 16.00 -4.76 -16.01
N ALA A 109 16.83 -3.72 -16.02
CA ALA A 109 16.39 -2.36 -16.21
C ALA A 109 16.21 -2.05 -17.72
N PRO A 110 15.25 -1.20 -18.11
CA PRO A 110 15.00 -0.86 -19.51
C PRO A 110 16.04 0.10 -20.11
N GLU A 111 16.96 0.62 -19.28
CA GLU A 111 18.05 1.48 -19.74
C GLU A 111 18.97 0.75 -20.72
N GLY A 112 19.11 1.35 -21.89
CA GLY A 112 19.89 0.80 -22.99
C GLY A 112 20.04 1.79 -24.14
N TYR A 113 20.71 1.36 -25.19
CA TYR A 113 20.83 2.10 -26.44
C TYR A 113 20.64 1.16 -27.64
N PHE A 114 20.21 1.72 -28.77
CA PHE A 114 20.13 0.98 -30.02
C PHE A 114 21.50 0.98 -30.71
N ASP A 115 22.07 -0.21 -30.98
CA ASP A 115 23.30 -0.36 -31.75
C ASP A 115 22.97 -0.39 -33.25
N ASP A 116 23.21 0.75 -33.92
CA ASP A 116 22.96 0.90 -35.36
C ASP A 116 23.73 -0.11 -36.23
N ALA A 117 24.91 -0.58 -35.80
CA ALA A 117 25.71 -1.52 -36.58
C ALA A 117 25.15 -2.95 -36.52
N ARG A 118 24.55 -3.31 -35.39
CA ARG A 118 23.95 -4.62 -35.15
C ARG A 118 22.45 -4.67 -35.40
N GLN A 119 21.80 -3.50 -35.48
CA GLN A 119 20.35 -3.35 -35.60
C GLN A 119 19.60 -4.02 -34.44
N GLU A 120 20.12 -3.86 -33.21
CA GLU A 120 19.56 -4.46 -32.00
C GLU A 120 19.62 -3.47 -30.83
N ASN A 121 18.72 -3.63 -29.85
CA ASN A 121 18.83 -2.93 -28.57
C ASN A 121 19.91 -3.60 -27.71
N VAL A 122 20.73 -2.79 -27.06
CA VAL A 122 21.74 -3.22 -26.08
C VAL A 122 21.37 -2.60 -24.74
N TYR A 123 21.06 -3.46 -23.77
CA TYR A 123 20.71 -3.06 -22.40
C TYR A 123 21.91 -3.20 -21.46
N GLU A 124 21.81 -2.53 -20.31
CA GLU A 124 22.76 -2.73 -19.22
C GLU A 124 22.67 -4.16 -18.65
N GLU A 125 23.74 -4.60 -17.98
CA GLU A 125 23.79 -5.93 -17.39
C GLU A 125 22.73 -6.06 -16.27
N PRO A 126 21.99 -7.19 -16.21
CA PRO A 126 21.02 -7.42 -15.15
C PRO A 126 21.66 -7.39 -13.76
N VAL A 127 20.95 -6.80 -12.80
CA VAL A 127 21.40 -6.75 -11.39
C VAL A 127 20.86 -7.96 -10.64
N LEU A 128 21.66 -8.55 -9.74
CA LEU A 128 21.20 -9.64 -8.88
C LEU A 128 20.19 -9.10 -7.86
N LEU A 129 18.94 -9.50 -7.97
CA LEU A 129 17.87 -9.10 -7.06
C LEU A 129 17.78 -10.06 -5.85
N ALA A 130 17.85 -11.37 -6.10
CA ALA A 130 17.81 -12.39 -5.06
C ALA A 130 18.55 -13.66 -5.51
N ARG A 131 19.08 -14.43 -4.54
CA ARG A 131 19.83 -15.67 -4.83
C ARG A 131 18.93 -16.87 -5.13
N SER A 132 17.67 -16.79 -4.72
CA SER A 132 16.64 -17.79 -4.99
C SER A 132 15.26 -17.15 -5.06
N PHE A 133 14.29 -17.86 -5.65
CA PHE A 133 12.90 -17.43 -5.61
C PHE A 133 12.33 -17.50 -4.17
N SER A 134 12.78 -18.44 -3.34
CA SER A 134 12.44 -18.44 -1.91
C SER A 134 12.92 -17.19 -1.17
N ASP A 135 14.08 -16.63 -1.52
CA ASP A 135 14.55 -15.38 -0.91
C ASP A 135 13.65 -14.20 -1.29
N VAL A 136 13.13 -14.18 -2.52
CA VAL A 136 12.08 -13.24 -2.94
C VAL A 136 10.85 -13.42 -2.06
N LEU A 137 10.32 -14.64 -1.94
CA LEU A 137 9.16 -14.91 -1.09
C LEU A 137 9.40 -14.61 0.39
N ALA A 138 10.61 -14.80 0.91
CA ALA A 138 10.98 -14.50 2.28
C ALA A 138 11.03 -12.99 2.53
N ALA A 139 11.64 -12.23 1.62
CA ALA A 139 11.63 -10.77 1.66
C ALA A 139 10.20 -10.21 1.61
N LEU A 140 9.32 -10.84 0.84
CA LEU A 140 7.89 -10.50 0.79
C LEU A 140 7.08 -11.05 1.98
N GLY A 141 7.57 -12.12 2.61
CA GLY A 141 6.93 -12.81 3.72
C GLY A 141 7.24 -12.17 5.07
N GLU A 142 8.44 -11.61 5.26
CA GLU A 142 8.79 -10.77 6.40
C GLU A 142 7.99 -9.47 6.42
N THR A 143 7.53 -8.99 5.25
CA THR A 143 6.56 -7.89 5.13
C THR A 143 5.10 -8.32 5.32
N GLN A 144 4.78 -9.61 5.39
CA GLN A 144 3.40 -10.14 5.50
C GLN A 144 3.12 -11.00 6.74
N GLN A 145 4.14 -11.46 7.47
CA GLN A 145 3.97 -12.25 8.68
C GLN A 145 4.24 -11.42 9.93
N GLY A 146 3.23 -10.62 10.29
CA GLY A 146 3.00 -10.25 11.68
C GLY A 146 3.24 -8.79 12.02
N GLU A 147 2.53 -7.88 11.36
CA GLU A 147 2.05 -6.62 11.95
C GLU A 147 1.02 -6.02 10.97
N ALA A 148 0.23 -5.04 11.41
CA ALA A 148 -0.57 -4.21 10.50
C ALA A 148 0.29 -3.79 9.29
N PRO A 149 -0.27 -3.45 8.11
CA PRO A 149 0.53 -2.81 7.07
C PRO A 149 1.32 -1.70 7.72
N ASP A 150 2.66 -1.86 7.79
CA ASP A 150 3.51 -0.92 8.52
C ASP A 150 3.31 0.42 7.82
N LEU A 151 2.58 1.31 8.49
CA LEU A 151 2.14 2.56 7.90
C LEU A 151 3.38 3.44 7.78
N LEU A 152 4.10 3.29 6.67
CA LEU A 152 5.28 4.07 6.39
C LEU A 152 4.83 5.49 6.04
N LEU A 153 5.20 6.43 6.89
CA LEU A 153 4.91 7.85 6.71
C LEU A 153 6.19 8.61 6.36
N LEU A 154 6.11 9.41 5.31
CA LEU A 154 7.15 10.32 4.88
C LEU A 154 6.88 11.70 5.46
N GLY A 155 7.97 12.40 5.83
CA GLY A 155 7.87 13.79 6.28
C GLY A 155 7.16 13.98 7.62
N SER A 156 7.16 12.96 8.49
CA SER A 156 6.71 13.14 9.88
C SER A 156 7.47 14.28 10.55
N ASP A 157 6.74 15.01 11.37
CA ASP A 157 7.23 16.20 12.02
C ASP A 157 8.14 15.83 13.22
N ARG A 158 8.53 16.80 14.06
CA ARG A 158 9.45 16.49 15.18
C ARG A 158 8.92 15.32 16.03
N THR A 159 9.82 14.46 16.52
CA THR A 159 9.47 13.40 17.46
C THR A 159 8.86 14.01 18.73
N LEU A 160 7.72 13.46 19.15
CA LEU A 160 7.02 13.87 20.36
C LEU A 160 7.44 13.05 21.56
N GLY A 161 7.39 13.66 22.74
CA GLY A 161 7.46 12.98 24.02
C GLY A 161 6.08 12.89 24.70
N PRO A 162 5.92 12.01 25.71
CA PRO A 162 4.68 11.92 26.47
C PRO A 162 4.21 13.24 27.09
N SER A 163 5.14 14.16 27.40
CA SER A 163 4.83 15.49 27.93
C SER A 163 4.22 16.44 26.90
N ASP A 164 4.54 16.28 25.61
CA ASP A 164 3.92 17.07 24.54
C ASP A 164 2.43 16.73 24.46
N LEU A 165 2.10 15.43 24.37
CA LEU A 165 0.71 14.95 24.34
C LEU A 165 -0.07 15.35 25.60
N ALA A 166 0.53 15.19 26.78
CA ALA A 166 -0.12 15.58 28.04
C ALA A 166 -0.34 17.10 28.16
N SER A 167 0.40 17.91 27.42
CA SER A 167 0.20 19.36 27.37
C SER A 167 -0.93 19.69 26.40
N PHE A 168 -0.93 19.08 25.21
CA PHE A 168 -1.99 19.20 24.22
C PHE A 168 -3.37 18.79 24.78
N GLU A 169 -3.48 17.59 25.40
CA GLU A 169 -4.71 17.08 26.02
C GLU A 169 -5.26 18.05 27.08
N ARG A 170 -4.37 18.70 27.84
CA ARG A 170 -4.74 19.67 28.87
C ARG A 170 -5.18 21.01 28.29
N GLU A 171 -4.48 21.48 27.26
CA GLU A 171 -4.75 22.78 26.64
C GLU A 171 -6.09 22.78 25.91
N LEU A 172 -6.45 21.65 25.29
CA LEU A 172 -7.67 21.50 24.49
C LEU A 172 -8.81 20.77 25.22
N ASP A 173 -8.62 20.40 26.49
CA ASP A 173 -9.60 19.66 27.31
C ASP A 173 -10.11 18.37 26.64
N VAL A 174 -9.21 17.63 25.98
CA VAL A 174 -9.50 16.36 25.29
C VAL A 174 -8.70 15.21 25.89
N GLU A 175 -9.23 14.01 25.81
CA GLU A 175 -8.53 12.76 26.14
C GLU A 175 -8.39 11.92 24.87
N LEU A 176 -7.15 11.76 24.41
CA LEU A 176 -6.85 11.01 23.19
C LEU A 176 -6.89 9.49 23.46
N PRO A 177 -7.50 8.69 22.58
CA PRO A 177 -7.44 7.24 22.64
C PRO A 177 -6.00 6.70 22.66
N ALA A 178 -5.78 5.61 23.39
CA ALA A 178 -4.45 5.04 23.59
C ALA A 178 -3.75 4.65 22.27
N ASP A 179 -4.49 4.08 21.32
CA ASP A 179 -4.00 3.69 20.00
C ASP A 179 -3.55 4.91 19.17
N TYR A 180 -4.28 6.03 19.28
CA TYR A 180 -3.88 7.27 18.60
C TYR A 180 -2.70 7.97 19.29
N ARG A 181 -2.59 7.89 20.62
CA ARG A 181 -1.42 8.40 21.36
C ARG A 181 -0.15 7.66 20.96
N GLU A 182 -0.23 6.34 20.88
CA GLU A 182 0.89 5.51 20.40
C GLU A 182 1.30 5.90 18.99
N PHE A 183 0.32 6.11 18.10
CA PHE A 183 0.57 6.61 16.76
C PHE A 183 1.28 7.96 16.75
N LEU A 184 0.80 8.97 17.49
CA LEU A 184 1.43 10.31 17.51
C LEU A 184 2.85 10.31 18.09
N LEU A 185 3.15 9.42 19.05
CA LEU A 185 4.50 9.27 19.59
C LEU A 185 5.47 8.63 18.59
N ALA A 186 4.97 7.70 17.77
CA ALA A 186 5.75 7.06 16.71
C ALA A 186 5.85 7.95 15.46
N HIS A 187 4.77 8.66 15.13
CA HIS A 187 4.55 9.41 13.92
C HIS A 187 3.76 10.70 14.23
N ASN A 188 4.46 11.83 14.30
CA ASN A 188 3.82 13.13 14.47
C ASN A 188 3.34 13.66 13.11
N GLY A 189 2.27 13.07 12.59
CA GLY A 189 1.78 13.30 11.23
C GLY A 189 2.65 12.65 10.16
N GLY A 190 2.38 13.00 8.91
CA GLY A 190 3.13 12.59 7.73
C GLY A 190 2.25 12.05 6.60
N THR A 191 2.84 11.96 5.41
CA THR A 191 2.17 11.50 4.19
C THR A 191 2.41 9.99 4.02
N PRO A 192 1.39 9.18 3.75
CA PRO A 192 1.58 7.78 3.37
C PRO A 192 2.60 7.62 2.24
N ALA A 193 3.62 6.79 2.43
CA ALA A 193 4.64 6.52 1.40
C ALA A 193 4.06 5.87 0.14
N ARG A 194 2.86 5.29 0.25
CA ARG A 194 2.07 4.71 -0.83
C ARG A 194 0.66 5.26 -0.81
N PHE A 195 0.00 5.26 -1.96
CA PHE A 195 -1.39 5.70 -2.09
C PHE A 195 -2.32 4.76 -1.32
N LEU A 196 -2.92 5.26 -0.24
CA LEU A 196 -3.84 4.53 0.62
C LEU A 196 -5.22 5.20 0.61
N CYS A 197 -6.25 4.38 0.61
CA CYS A 197 -7.64 4.79 0.65
C CYS A 197 -8.35 4.20 1.87
N THR A 198 -9.40 4.89 2.31
CA THR A 198 -10.34 4.34 3.28
C THR A 198 -11.02 3.09 2.73
N PRO A 199 -11.51 2.17 3.58
CA PRO A 199 -12.44 1.14 3.13
C PRO A 199 -13.66 1.80 2.47
N THR A 200 -14.33 1.06 1.59
CA THR A 200 -15.55 1.54 0.95
C THR A 200 -16.64 1.82 2.00
N PHE A 201 -17.10 3.06 2.08
CA PHE A 201 -18.14 3.51 3.00
C PHE A 201 -19.35 4.09 2.26
N MET A 202 -20.46 4.24 2.99
CA MET A 202 -21.68 4.86 2.48
C MET A 202 -21.74 6.29 3.02
N GLU A 203 -21.60 7.27 2.13
CA GLU A 203 -21.94 8.66 2.44
C GLU A 203 -23.41 8.90 2.13
N VAL A 204 -24.12 9.58 3.03
CA VAL A 204 -25.53 9.92 2.84
C VAL A 204 -25.67 11.42 2.82
N ASP A 205 -26.12 11.97 1.71
CA ASP A 205 -26.45 13.40 1.59
C ASP A 205 -27.59 13.72 2.57
N PRO A 206 -27.38 14.59 3.58
CA PRO A 206 -28.41 14.90 4.57
C PRO A 206 -29.66 15.56 3.99
N ALA A 207 -29.53 16.29 2.88
CA ALA A 207 -30.61 17.03 2.23
C ALA A 207 -31.48 16.12 1.35
N THR A 208 -30.86 15.26 0.56
CA THR A 208 -31.58 14.37 -0.39
C THR A 208 -31.86 12.98 0.18
N ARG A 209 -31.09 12.56 1.19
CA ARG A 209 -31.01 11.19 1.74
C ARG A 209 -30.52 10.16 0.72
N GLU A 210 -29.89 10.60 -0.35
CA GLU A 210 -29.27 9.72 -1.33
C GLU A 210 -27.95 9.20 -0.78
N GLY A 211 -27.73 7.88 -0.95
CA GLY A 211 -26.54 7.19 -0.47
C GLY A 211 -25.56 6.94 -1.61
N HIS A 212 -24.32 7.38 -1.44
CA HIS A 212 -23.24 7.18 -2.39
C HIS A 212 -22.16 6.30 -1.75
N ARG A 213 -21.87 5.18 -2.42
CA ARG A 213 -20.79 4.30 -2.03
C ARG A 213 -19.48 4.88 -2.57
N GLN A 214 -18.51 5.11 -1.69
CA GLN A 214 -17.24 5.71 -2.07
C GLN A 214 -16.08 5.27 -1.17
N SER A 215 -14.88 5.63 -1.60
CA SER A 215 -13.61 5.41 -0.94
C SER A 215 -12.76 6.65 -1.20
N VAL A 216 -12.10 7.18 -0.16
CA VAL A 216 -11.32 8.42 -0.27
C VAL A 216 -9.85 8.16 0.00
N PRO A 217 -8.93 8.80 -0.75
CA PRO A 217 -7.50 8.68 -0.47
C PRO A 217 -7.13 9.46 0.79
N ILE A 218 -6.18 8.92 1.55
CA ILE A 218 -5.52 9.64 2.64
C ILE A 218 -4.34 10.39 2.04
N ASP A 219 -4.43 11.72 2.04
CA ASP A 219 -3.34 12.58 1.57
C ASP A 219 -2.25 12.70 2.63
N HIS A 220 -2.63 13.05 3.85
CA HIS A 220 -1.70 13.10 4.98
C HIS A 220 -2.40 12.90 6.32
N PHE A 221 -1.65 12.36 7.28
CA PHE A 221 -1.99 12.38 8.70
C PHE A 221 -1.49 13.67 9.32
N LEU A 222 -2.33 14.27 10.16
CA LEU A 222 -2.06 15.58 10.76
C LEU A 222 -1.09 15.45 11.94
N SER A 223 -0.12 16.35 11.99
CA SER A 223 0.77 16.55 13.14
C SER A 223 0.03 17.25 14.29
N LEU A 224 0.56 17.13 15.50
CA LEU A 224 0.00 17.78 16.69
C LEU A 224 -0.16 19.30 16.52
N GLY A 225 0.74 19.93 15.75
CA GLY A 225 0.68 21.36 15.45
C GLY A 225 -0.50 21.71 14.55
N GLU A 226 -0.65 20.99 13.44
CA GLU A 226 -1.76 21.19 12.49
C GLU A 226 -3.12 20.92 13.15
N ILE A 227 -3.19 19.88 13.99
CA ILE A 227 -4.40 19.57 14.75
C ILE A 227 -4.79 20.75 15.67
N SER A 228 -3.81 21.33 16.36
CA SER A 228 -4.05 22.48 17.24
C SER A 228 -4.56 23.68 16.45
N GLU A 229 -3.97 23.98 15.29
CA GLU A 229 -4.41 25.07 14.41
C GLU A 229 -5.86 24.86 13.93
N LEU A 230 -6.17 23.66 13.43
CA LEU A 230 -7.53 23.33 12.96
C LEU A 230 -8.57 23.37 14.07
N LEU A 231 -8.21 22.98 15.31
CA LEU A 231 -9.13 23.04 16.44
C LEU A 231 -9.40 24.48 16.87
N VAL A 232 -8.39 25.35 16.87
CA VAL A 232 -8.57 26.79 17.12
C VAL A 232 -9.47 27.42 16.06
N ASP A 233 -9.21 27.13 14.77
CA ASP A 233 -10.04 27.62 13.67
C ASP A 233 -11.50 27.12 13.81
N ASN A 234 -11.71 25.88 14.24
CA ASN A 234 -13.03 25.30 14.46
C ASN A 234 -13.75 25.88 15.70
N GLU A 235 -13.03 26.39 16.70
CA GLU A 235 -13.66 27.13 17.81
C GLU A 235 -14.19 28.49 17.37
N ASP A 236 -13.45 29.17 16.47
CA ASP A 236 -13.82 30.49 15.94
C ASP A 236 -14.92 30.39 14.86
N GLU A 237 -14.80 29.44 13.93
CA GLU A 237 -15.79 29.15 12.88
C GLU A 237 -16.08 27.64 12.81
N PRO A 238 -17.09 27.15 13.56
CA PRO A 238 -17.37 25.71 13.65
C PRO A 238 -17.71 25.06 12.31
N THR A 239 -16.89 24.08 11.94
CA THR A 239 -17.08 23.19 10.80
C THR A 239 -17.45 21.77 11.22
N PHE A 240 -17.01 21.31 12.40
CA PHE A 240 -17.40 20.04 13.01
C PHE A 240 -17.71 20.19 14.50
N GLY A 241 -18.52 19.29 15.02
CA GLY A 241 -19.00 19.35 16.40
C GLY A 241 -17.93 19.01 17.44
N PRO A 242 -18.10 19.44 18.71
CA PRO A 242 -17.13 19.20 19.78
C PRO A 242 -16.92 17.70 20.05
N GLY A 243 -15.82 17.38 20.74
CA GLY A 243 -15.41 16.01 21.04
C GLY A 243 -14.87 15.26 19.82
N ARG A 244 -14.37 15.98 18.83
CA ARG A 244 -13.72 15.42 17.64
C ARG A 244 -12.39 16.09 17.41
N VAL A 245 -11.42 15.29 16.97
CA VAL A 245 -10.08 15.74 16.60
C VAL A 245 -9.85 15.35 15.14
N PRO A 246 -9.44 16.27 14.26
CA PRO A 246 -9.02 15.90 12.91
C PRO A 246 -7.71 15.12 13.00
N VAL A 247 -7.62 13.98 12.32
CA VAL A 247 -6.44 13.09 12.39
C VAL A 247 -5.76 12.88 11.02
N ALA A 248 -6.50 13.11 9.93
CA ALA A 248 -5.99 13.05 8.57
C ALA A 248 -6.91 13.87 7.65
N CYS A 249 -6.49 14.08 6.41
CA CYS A 249 -7.33 14.66 5.37
C CYS A 249 -7.08 14.03 4.01
N ASP A 250 -7.93 14.39 3.05
CA ASP A 250 -7.71 14.09 1.64
C ASP A 250 -7.25 15.33 0.85
N GLN A 251 -6.96 15.14 -0.44
CA GLN A 251 -6.50 16.21 -1.34
C GLN A 251 -7.56 17.26 -1.66
N CYS A 252 -8.81 17.01 -1.26
CA CYS A 252 -9.95 17.85 -1.55
C CYS A 252 -10.36 18.70 -0.36
N GLY A 253 -9.68 18.61 0.78
CA GLY A 253 -10.00 19.37 1.99
C GLY A 253 -11.06 18.71 2.87
N ASN A 254 -11.39 17.44 2.62
CA ASN A 254 -12.20 16.65 3.53
C ASN A 254 -11.35 16.16 4.71
N LEU A 255 -11.97 16.02 5.88
CA LEU A 255 -11.27 15.63 7.11
C LEU A 255 -11.65 14.20 7.52
N ILE A 256 -10.69 13.51 8.10
CA ILE A 256 -10.93 12.31 8.89
C ILE A 256 -10.93 12.74 10.36
N LEU A 257 -12.06 12.57 11.03
CA LEU A 257 -12.27 12.95 12.41
C LEU A 257 -12.25 11.71 13.32
N LEU A 258 -11.59 11.83 14.46
CA LEU A 258 -11.61 10.86 15.55
C LEU A 258 -12.46 11.41 16.69
N ASP A 259 -13.47 10.64 17.12
CA ASP A 259 -14.22 10.97 18.32
C ASP A 259 -13.33 10.79 19.56
N VAL A 260 -13.29 11.80 20.43
CA VAL A 260 -12.50 11.82 21.66
C VAL A 260 -13.37 12.18 22.86
N ALA A 261 -12.95 11.77 24.06
CA ALA A 261 -13.63 12.21 25.26
C ALA A 261 -13.23 13.65 25.59
N CYS A 262 -14.19 14.48 26.02
CA CYS A 262 -13.92 15.82 26.54
C CYS A 262 -13.96 15.83 28.08
N GLY A 263 -12.99 16.53 28.70
CA GLY A 263 -12.81 16.59 30.15
C GLY A 263 -13.98 17.22 30.93
N SER A 264 -14.84 17.97 30.25
CA SER A 264 -16.10 18.52 30.79
C SER A 264 -17.21 17.49 31.06
N GLY A 265 -16.99 16.20 30.80
CA GLY A 265 -17.95 15.12 31.08
C GLY A 265 -19.12 15.05 30.09
N ALA A 266 -19.04 15.78 28.98
CA ALA A 266 -19.94 15.63 27.85
C ALA A 266 -19.52 14.37 27.06
N SER A 267 -20.21 13.26 27.27
CA SER A 267 -20.13 12.12 26.36
C SER A 267 -20.85 12.49 25.06
N ILE A 268 -20.23 12.26 23.90
CA ILE A 268 -20.98 12.23 22.65
C ILE A 268 -21.96 11.04 22.76
N GLU A 269 -23.26 11.33 22.79
CA GLU A 269 -24.29 10.29 22.60
C GLU A 269 -24.22 9.84 21.14
N GLY A 270 -23.55 8.72 20.85
CA GLY A 270 -23.42 8.24 19.48
C GLY A 270 -22.35 7.18 19.26
N VAL A 271 -22.21 6.79 17.99
CA VAL A 271 -21.17 5.88 17.49
C VAL A 271 -19.82 6.55 17.73
N GLN A 272 -19.00 5.94 18.58
CA GLN A 272 -17.61 6.30 18.79
C GLN A 272 -16.76 5.70 17.67
N GLY A 273 -15.84 6.48 17.10
CA GLY A 273 -14.83 5.94 16.21
C GLY A 273 -14.23 6.99 15.29
N VAL A 274 -13.97 6.57 14.05
CA VAL A 274 -13.39 7.39 13.00
C VAL A 274 -14.46 7.72 11.97
N GLN A 275 -14.56 8.98 11.58
CA GLN A 275 -15.58 9.50 10.69
C GLN A 275 -14.95 10.30 9.54
N PHE A 276 -15.50 10.15 8.33
CA PHE A 276 -15.24 11.03 7.20
C PHE A 276 -16.13 12.27 7.31
N ALA A 277 -15.54 13.46 7.16
CA ALA A 277 -16.22 14.74 7.17
C ALA A 277 -16.03 15.43 5.81
N ASN A 278 -17.11 15.51 5.05
CA ASN A 278 -17.11 16.12 3.72
C ASN A 278 -17.25 17.64 3.82
N HIS A 279 -16.29 18.38 3.29
CA HIS A 279 -16.29 19.85 3.37
C HIS A 279 -17.32 20.52 2.46
N GLU A 280 -17.83 19.81 1.45
CA GLU A 280 -18.85 20.31 0.52
C GLU A 280 -20.29 19.99 0.99
N VAL A 281 -20.45 19.00 1.86
CA VAL A 281 -21.76 18.52 2.30
C VAL A 281 -22.00 18.88 3.75
N ARG A 282 -23.09 19.63 4.02
CA ARG A 282 -23.43 20.10 5.36
C ARG A 282 -24.66 19.39 5.93
N GLY A 283 -24.61 19.10 7.23
CA GLY A 283 -25.74 18.67 8.04
C GLY A 283 -26.76 19.79 8.26
N ALA A 284 -27.89 19.43 8.88
CA ALA A 284 -28.95 20.38 9.21
C ALA A 284 -28.53 21.44 10.25
N ASP A 285 -27.48 21.16 11.01
CA ASP A 285 -26.83 22.04 11.97
C ASP A 285 -25.81 22.98 11.34
N GLY A 286 -25.56 22.86 10.02
CA GLY A 286 -24.59 23.67 9.27
C GLY A 286 -23.15 23.17 9.38
N LEU A 287 -22.90 22.11 10.16
CA LEU A 287 -21.60 21.44 10.28
C LEU A 287 -21.39 20.47 9.11
N PHE A 288 -20.18 19.94 8.95
CA PHE A 288 -19.89 18.91 7.95
C PHE A 288 -20.73 17.66 8.19
N ALA A 289 -21.21 17.07 7.10
CA ALA A 289 -21.85 15.77 7.13
C ALA A 289 -20.82 14.69 7.45
N LEU A 290 -21.15 13.82 8.40
CA LEU A 290 -20.25 12.80 8.92
C LEU A 290 -20.68 11.41 8.46
N SER A 291 -19.73 10.64 7.95
CA SER A 291 -19.93 9.23 7.56
C SER A 291 -18.99 8.33 8.37
N PRO A 292 -19.47 7.23 8.97
CA PRO A 292 -18.62 6.35 9.77
C PRO A 292 -17.63 5.57 8.91
N LEU A 293 -16.39 5.44 9.38
CA LEU A 293 -15.32 4.68 8.72
C LEU A 293 -14.88 3.46 9.54
N ALA A 294 -14.60 3.64 10.83
CA ALA A 294 -14.09 2.59 11.72
C ALA A 294 -14.50 2.84 13.18
N SER A 295 -14.37 1.84 14.05
CA SER A 295 -14.68 1.96 15.47
C SER A 295 -13.51 2.45 16.34
N SER A 296 -12.28 2.40 15.83
CA SER A 296 -11.10 2.98 16.48
C SER A 296 -10.07 3.48 15.47
N PHE A 297 -9.10 4.27 15.94
CA PHE A 297 -8.01 4.74 15.09
C PHE A 297 -7.13 3.58 14.59
N GLY A 298 -6.79 2.64 15.46
CA GLY A 298 -6.01 1.47 15.09
C GLY A 298 -6.75 0.52 14.13
N GLU A 299 -8.08 0.44 14.17
CA GLU A 299 -8.85 -0.25 13.13
C GLU A 299 -8.84 0.52 11.81
N PHE A 300 -9.02 1.84 11.86
CA PHE A 300 -8.97 2.71 10.69
C PHE A 300 -7.65 2.55 9.93
N VAL A 301 -6.50 2.70 10.60
CA VAL A 301 -5.18 2.55 9.98
C VAL A 301 -5.00 1.16 9.35
N ARG A 302 -5.45 0.09 10.03
CA ARG A 302 -5.39 -1.28 9.51
C ARG A 302 -6.32 -1.54 8.34
N SER A 303 -7.40 -0.77 8.22
CA SER A 303 -8.36 -0.85 7.11
C SER A 303 -7.94 -0.04 5.88
N LEU A 304 -6.88 0.77 5.99
CA LEU A 304 -6.36 1.52 4.85
C LEU A 304 -5.71 0.58 3.85
N ALA A 305 -6.15 0.69 2.61
CA ALA A 305 -5.68 -0.16 1.52
C ALA A 305 -5.52 0.67 0.24
N PRO A 306 -4.63 0.27 -0.69
CA PRO A 306 -4.64 0.79 -2.05
C PRO A 306 -6.05 0.76 -2.68
N TYR A 307 -6.30 1.70 -3.59
CA TYR A 307 -7.58 1.77 -4.29
C TYR A 307 -7.86 0.49 -5.08
N GLY A 308 -9.03 -0.12 -4.84
CA GLY A 308 -9.47 -1.35 -5.50
C GLY A 308 -9.34 -2.63 -4.67
N GLU A 309 -8.79 -2.58 -3.46
CA GLU A 309 -8.62 -3.78 -2.60
C GLU A 309 -9.88 -4.20 -1.81
N ASP A 310 -10.90 -3.35 -1.72
CA ASP A 310 -12.19 -3.63 -1.05
C ASP A 310 -13.38 -2.90 -1.73
N SER A 311 -13.42 -2.87 -3.07
CA SER A 311 -14.48 -2.21 -3.85
C SER A 311 -15.67 -3.13 -4.16
#